data_AF-A0A3N4LSI8-F1
#
_entry.id   AF-A0A3N4LSI8-F1
#
_cell.length_a   1.000
_cell.length_b   1.000
_cell.length_c   1.000
_cell.angle_alpha   90.00
_cell.angle_beta   90.00
_cell.angle_gamma   90.00
#
_symmetry.space_group_name_H-M   'P 1'
#
loop_
_entity.id
_entity.type
_entity.pdbx_description
1 polymer ?
#
loop_
_entity_poly.entity_id
_entity_poly.type
_entity_poly.pdbx_seq_one_letter_code
_entity_poly.pdbx_strand_id
1 'polypeptide(L)'
;MATQAVQQKIVTKVGVVVAAHRCAQTVKVRVAKTVKDKHIRKYLTQHDEFLAHDEHTVCVPGDIVELHRGRASSTKRHIVTKIISAQSTPHERRAPETYPEYLARRDVEFRAAQIRRLQGPNCEKYFKKYEKIIPDAVKMYREAWEAKKKEEEEQKRVEKEKMEREEREEKEKRKKKEARKEAKRVLAEQRAKEKAVTAP
;
A
#
# COMPACT_ATOMS: atom_id res chain seq x y z
N MET A 1 -7.59 27.48 16.45
CA MET A 1 -7.01 28.47 15.51
C MET A 1 -6.76 27.76 14.18
N ALA A 2 -7.50 28.12 13.12
CA ALA A 2 -7.37 27.47 11.83
C ALA A 2 -6.03 27.87 11.17
N THR A 3 -5.16 26.89 10.93
CA THR A 3 -3.92 27.08 10.18
C THR A 3 -4.26 27.53 8.76
N GLN A 4 -3.92 28.77 8.41
CA GLN A 4 -4.09 29.27 7.04
C GLN A 4 -3.28 28.39 6.08
N ALA A 5 -3.97 27.69 5.18
CA ALA A 5 -3.34 26.89 4.16
C ALA A 5 -2.56 27.82 3.22
N VAL A 6 -1.26 27.54 3.04
CA VAL A 6 -0.42 28.23 2.06
C VAL A 6 -0.99 27.91 0.67
N GLN A 7 -1.73 28.85 0.08
CA GLN A 7 -2.17 28.75 -1.30
C GLN A 7 -0.92 28.79 -2.19
N GLN A 8 -0.47 27.62 -2.64
CA GLN A 8 0.63 27.54 -3.60
C GLN A 8 0.20 28.27 -4.87
N LYS A 9 1.04 29.20 -5.35
CA LYS A 9 0.82 29.89 -6.62
C LYS A 9 0.71 28.86 -7.74
N ILE A 10 -0.50 28.67 -8.24
CA ILE A 10 -0.77 27.68 -9.27
C ILE A 10 -0.25 28.22 -10.60
N VAL A 11 0.76 27.55 -11.16
CA VAL A 11 1.31 27.92 -12.47
C VAL A 11 0.48 27.22 -13.55
N THR A 12 -0.31 28.00 -14.28
CA THR A 12 -1.14 27.52 -15.39
C THR A 12 -0.51 27.88 -16.73
N LYS A 13 -0.81 27.08 -17.75
CA LYS A 13 -0.41 27.31 -19.14
C LYS A 13 -1.62 27.14 -20.04
N VAL A 14 -1.73 27.97 -21.05
CA VAL A 14 -2.78 27.85 -22.07
C VAL A 14 -2.17 27.29 -23.35
N GLY A 15 -2.87 26.37 -23.99
CA GLY A 15 -2.43 25.78 -25.25
C GLY A 15 -3.56 25.23 -26.10
N VAL A 16 -3.23 24.83 -27.31
CA VAL A 16 -4.16 24.25 -28.28
C VAL A 16 -3.92 22.76 -28.40
N VAL A 17 -4.98 21.96 -28.37
CA VAL A 17 -4.91 20.52 -28.55
C VAL A 17 -4.55 20.20 -30.00
N VAL A 18 -3.43 19.51 -30.22
CA VAL A 18 -2.97 19.08 -31.56
C VAL A 18 -3.49 17.69 -31.90
N ALA A 19 -3.51 16.80 -30.91
CA ALA A 19 -3.99 15.43 -31.08
C ALA A 19 -4.67 14.94 -29.81
N ALA A 20 -5.84 14.33 -29.99
CA ALA A 20 -6.62 13.66 -28.95
C ALA A 20 -7.07 12.27 -29.43
N HIS A 21 -7.59 11.44 -28.54
CA HIS A 21 -8.13 10.09 -28.80
C HIS A 21 -7.19 9.05 -29.42
N ARG A 22 -5.90 9.36 -29.61
CA ARG A 22 -4.89 8.36 -30.05
C ARG A 22 -4.44 7.43 -28.93
N CYS A 23 -4.44 7.93 -27.70
CA CYS A 23 -4.08 7.19 -26.50
C CYS A 23 -5.12 7.45 -25.42
N ALA A 24 -5.43 6.46 -24.59
CA ALA A 24 -6.37 6.61 -23.48
C ALA A 24 -5.96 7.76 -22.54
N GLN A 25 -6.92 8.62 -22.18
CA GLN A 25 -6.75 9.70 -21.20
C GLN A 25 -5.51 10.56 -21.40
N THR A 26 -5.17 10.83 -22.67
CA THR A 26 -3.97 11.58 -23.04
C THR A 26 -4.26 12.50 -24.20
N VAL A 27 -3.77 13.74 -24.08
CA VAL A 27 -3.81 14.71 -25.16
C VAL A 27 -2.44 15.34 -25.38
N LYS A 28 -2.15 15.65 -26.63
CA LYS A 28 -0.96 16.41 -27.03
C LYS A 28 -1.35 17.85 -27.24
N VAL A 29 -0.75 18.75 -26.46
CA VAL A 29 -1.09 20.18 -26.43
C VAL A 29 0.12 21.01 -26.83
N ARG A 30 -0.09 21.96 -27.72
CA ARG A 30 0.91 22.95 -28.15
C ARG A 30 0.73 24.23 -27.36
N VAL A 31 1.77 24.65 -26.66
CA VAL A 31 1.80 25.88 -25.86
C VAL A 31 2.72 26.88 -26.53
N ALA A 32 2.22 28.09 -26.79
CA ALA A 32 3.04 29.17 -27.31
C ALA A 32 3.94 29.74 -26.20
N LYS A 33 5.20 29.99 -26.55
CA LYS A 33 6.21 30.61 -25.69
C LYS A 33 6.91 31.70 -26.46
N THR A 34 7.08 32.85 -25.81
CA THR A 34 7.83 33.96 -26.38
C THR A 34 9.30 33.83 -25.99
N VAL A 35 10.20 33.76 -26.98
CA VAL A 35 11.65 33.66 -26.78
C VAL A 35 12.33 34.87 -27.41
N LYS A 36 13.17 35.56 -26.66
CA LYS A 36 13.98 36.66 -27.19
C LYS A 36 15.17 36.11 -27.95
N ASP A 37 15.23 36.36 -29.25
CA ASP A 37 16.44 36.12 -30.02
C ASP A 37 17.49 37.17 -29.65
N LYS A 38 18.68 36.75 -29.23
CA LYS A 38 19.74 37.68 -28.79
C LYS A 38 20.39 38.44 -29.95
N HIS A 39 20.42 37.84 -31.14
CA HIS A 39 21.03 38.42 -32.33
C HIS A 39 20.10 39.45 -32.96
N ILE A 40 18.86 39.06 -33.22
CA ILE A 40 17.84 39.93 -33.85
C ILE A 40 17.25 40.91 -32.82
N ARG A 41 17.39 40.62 -31.51
CA ARG A 41 16.84 41.39 -30.37
C ARG A 41 15.31 41.51 -30.40
N LYS A 42 14.61 40.64 -31.14
CA LYS A 42 13.15 40.56 -31.22
C LYS A 42 12.63 39.36 -30.45
N TYR A 43 11.38 39.45 -30.01
CA TYR A 43 10.64 38.36 -29.41
C TYR A 43 9.99 37.51 -30.49
N LEU A 44 10.37 36.25 -30.57
CA LEU A 44 9.83 35.27 -31.50
C LEU A 44 8.88 34.33 -30.76
N THR A 45 7.81 33.92 -31.43
CA THR A 45 6.90 32.90 -30.92
C THR A 45 7.46 31.53 -31.26
N GLN A 46 7.76 30.75 -30.23
CA GLN A 46 8.09 29.33 -30.33
C GLN A 46 6.96 28.51 -29.71
N HIS A 47 6.95 27.21 -30.00
CA HIS A 47 5.93 26.31 -29.51
C HIS A 47 6.57 25.11 -28.83
N ASP A 48 6.13 24.84 -27.60
CA ASP A 48 6.47 23.63 -26.87
C ASP A 48 5.29 22.65 -26.92
N GLU A 49 5.57 21.38 -27.10
CA GLU A 49 4.55 20.33 -27.09
C GLU A 49 4.57 19.59 -25.75
N PHE A 50 3.42 19.49 -25.10
CA PHE A 50 3.25 18.80 -23.82
C PHE A 50 2.25 17.66 -23.95
N LEU A 51 2.49 16.59 -23.22
CA LEU A 51 1.49 15.56 -22.97
C LEU A 51 0.75 15.89 -21.68
N ALA A 52 -0.58 15.99 -21.79
CA ALA A 52 -1.46 16.24 -20.66
C ALA A 52 -2.39 15.05 -20.42
N HIS A 53 -2.76 14.87 -19.15
CA HIS A 53 -3.78 13.91 -18.74
C HIS A 53 -5.17 14.55 -18.83
N ASP A 54 -6.10 13.82 -19.42
CA ASP A 54 -7.52 14.16 -19.50
C ASP A 54 -8.29 12.94 -18.98
N GLU A 55 -8.94 13.06 -17.83
CA GLU A 55 -9.55 11.93 -17.13
C GLU A 55 -10.74 11.35 -17.90
N HIS A 56 -11.58 12.24 -18.43
CA HIS A 56 -12.84 11.89 -19.08
C HIS A 56 -12.69 11.80 -20.61
N THR A 57 -11.49 12.06 -21.14
CA THR A 57 -11.17 12.00 -22.58
C THR A 57 -12.15 12.84 -23.40
N VAL A 58 -12.32 14.08 -22.98
CA VAL A 58 -13.34 15.02 -23.50
C VAL A 58 -12.76 15.92 -24.60
N CYS A 59 -11.46 16.18 -24.53
CA CYS A 59 -10.80 17.14 -25.41
C CYS A 59 -10.72 16.64 -26.85
N VAL A 60 -10.95 17.54 -27.80
CA VAL A 60 -10.91 17.29 -29.24
C VAL A 60 -9.78 18.13 -29.87
N PRO A 61 -9.17 17.72 -31.01
CA PRO A 61 -8.16 18.53 -31.68
C PRO A 61 -8.73 19.92 -32.04
N GLY A 62 -7.96 20.97 -31.74
CA GLY A 62 -8.35 22.36 -31.92
C GLY A 62 -8.97 23.04 -30.69
N ASP A 63 -9.27 22.30 -29.62
CA ASP A 63 -9.71 22.90 -28.36
C ASP A 63 -8.58 23.76 -27.72
N ILE A 64 -8.95 24.87 -27.10
CA ILE A 64 -8.06 25.69 -26.28
C ILE A 64 -8.24 25.30 -24.83
N VAL A 65 -7.17 24.81 -24.20
CA VAL A 65 -7.22 24.22 -22.86
C VAL A 65 -6.27 24.91 -21.89
N GLU A 66 -6.69 24.95 -20.63
CA GLU A 66 -5.88 25.34 -19.49
C GLU A 66 -5.22 24.10 -18.85
N LEU A 67 -3.90 24.14 -18.83
CA LEU A 67 -3.03 23.11 -18.29
C LEU A 67 -2.47 23.53 -16.94
N HIS A 68 -2.61 22.63 -15.97
CA HIS A 68 -1.93 22.75 -14.70
C HIS A 68 -0.74 21.80 -14.63
N ARG A 69 0.29 22.19 -13.87
CA ARG A 69 1.39 21.28 -13.56
C ARG A 69 0.90 20.19 -12.61
N GLY A 70 0.97 18.94 -13.07
CA GLY A 70 0.68 17.78 -12.24
C GLY A 70 1.06 16.50 -12.97
N ARG A 71 1.57 15.53 -12.21
CA ARG A 71 2.26 14.37 -12.79
C ARG A 71 1.40 13.11 -12.75
N ALA A 72 0.59 12.88 -13.77
CA ALA A 72 -0.17 11.62 -13.90
C ALA A 72 0.73 10.43 -14.25
N SER A 73 1.77 10.65 -15.08
CA SER A 73 2.73 9.62 -15.49
C SER A 73 4.14 10.21 -15.63
N SER A 74 5.14 9.41 -16.00
CA SER A 74 6.51 9.89 -16.22
C SER A 74 6.57 10.98 -17.30
N THR A 75 5.84 10.76 -18.40
CA THR A 75 5.79 11.67 -19.55
C THR A 75 4.66 12.71 -19.43
N LYS A 76 3.52 12.33 -18.84
CA LYS A 76 2.36 13.23 -18.63
C LYS A 76 2.56 14.08 -17.37
N ARG A 77 3.15 15.26 -17.57
CA ARG A 77 3.49 16.23 -16.49
C ARG A 77 2.51 17.40 -16.36
N HIS A 78 1.47 17.40 -17.19
CA HIS A 78 0.40 18.39 -17.15
C HIS A 78 -0.95 17.69 -17.09
N ILE A 79 -1.95 18.39 -16.57
CA ILE A 79 -3.34 17.93 -16.46
C ILE A 79 -4.23 19.00 -17.08
N VAL A 80 -5.22 18.57 -17.85
CA VAL A 80 -6.25 19.46 -18.37
C VAL A 80 -7.25 19.74 -17.27
N THR A 81 -7.47 21.01 -16.97
CA THR A 81 -8.34 21.44 -15.87
C THR A 81 -9.57 22.18 -16.34
N LYS A 82 -9.45 22.90 -17.46
CA LYS A 82 -10.52 23.68 -18.03
C LYS A 82 -10.36 23.77 -19.54
N ILE A 83 -11.48 23.64 -20.25
CA ILE A 83 -11.57 23.98 -21.67
C ILE A 83 -11.97 25.46 -21.73
N ILE A 84 -11.10 26.31 -22.27
CA ILE A 84 -11.31 27.75 -22.37
C ILE A 84 -12.21 28.05 -23.58
N SER A 85 -11.88 27.44 -24.72
CA SER A 85 -12.65 27.56 -25.94
C SER A 85 -12.77 26.18 -26.56
N ALA A 86 -14.00 25.76 -26.80
CA ALA A 86 -14.33 24.42 -27.26
C ALA A 86 -14.71 24.48 -28.75
N GLN A 87 -14.18 23.56 -29.54
CA GLN A 87 -14.56 23.38 -30.95
C GLN A 87 -15.97 22.81 -31.06
N SER A 88 -16.71 23.09 -32.12
CA SER A 88 -18.03 22.49 -32.28
C SER A 88 -17.93 20.96 -32.36
N THR A 89 -18.65 20.25 -31.50
CA THR A 89 -18.70 18.79 -31.45
C THR A 89 -20.16 18.32 -31.40
N PRO A 90 -20.53 17.24 -32.09
CA PRO A 90 -21.93 16.77 -32.09
C PRO A 90 -22.42 16.19 -30.75
N HIS A 91 -21.51 15.85 -29.84
CA HIS A 91 -21.82 15.16 -28.58
C HIS A 91 -21.64 16.10 -27.38
N GLU A 92 -22.46 15.91 -26.36
CA GLU A 92 -22.33 16.61 -25.08
C GLU A 92 -21.03 16.22 -24.37
N ARG A 93 -20.25 17.22 -23.97
CA ARG A 93 -18.95 17.05 -23.34
C ARG A 93 -19.06 17.21 -21.83
N ARG A 94 -18.52 16.25 -21.08
CA ARG A 94 -18.38 16.37 -19.63
C ARG A 94 -17.36 17.45 -19.28
N ALA A 95 -17.54 18.16 -18.17
CA ALA A 95 -16.50 19.06 -17.69
C ALA A 95 -15.22 18.26 -17.34
N PRO A 96 -14.02 18.76 -17.67
CA PRO A 96 -12.77 18.18 -17.18
C PRO A 96 -12.67 18.31 -15.65
N GLU A 97 -11.87 17.42 -15.04
CA GLU A 97 -11.63 17.44 -13.59
C GLU A 97 -10.91 18.72 -13.16
N THR A 98 -11.33 19.31 -12.03
CA THR A 98 -10.68 20.49 -11.47
C THR A 98 -9.36 20.09 -10.78
N TYR A 99 -8.37 20.98 -10.77
CA TYR A 99 -7.07 20.69 -10.12
C TYR A 99 -7.15 20.24 -8.64
N PRO A 100 -8.01 20.81 -7.77
CA PRO A 100 -8.16 20.33 -6.39
C PRO A 100 -8.77 18.93 -6.31
N GLU A 101 -9.71 18.60 -7.19
CA GLU A 101 -10.32 17.26 -7.28
C GLU A 101 -9.26 16.22 -7.67
N TYR A 102 -8.42 16.55 -8.66
CA TYR A 102 -7.29 15.72 -9.06
C TYR A 102 -6.34 15.42 -7.90
N LEU A 103 -5.99 16.44 -7.12
CA LEU A 103 -5.11 16.27 -5.96
C LEU A 103 -5.77 15.41 -4.89
N ALA A 104 -7.06 15.62 -4.62
CA ALA A 104 -7.81 14.83 -3.65
C ALA A 104 -7.86 13.34 -4.05
N ARG A 105 -8.17 13.03 -5.32
CA ARG A 105 -8.15 11.65 -5.84
C ARG A 105 -6.77 11.02 -5.67
N ARG A 106 -5.72 11.76 -6.06
CA ARG A 106 -4.34 11.30 -5.96
C ARG A 106 -3.91 11.08 -4.52
N ASP A 107 -4.33 11.93 -3.58
CA ASP A 107 -4.04 11.80 -2.16
C ASP A 107 -4.73 10.57 -1.58
N VAL A 108 -5.99 10.30 -1.96
CA VAL A 108 -6.72 9.09 -1.57
C VAL A 108 -5.99 7.83 -2.09
N GLU A 109 -5.59 7.81 -3.36
CA GLU A 109 -4.83 6.70 -3.94
C GLU A 109 -3.48 6.49 -3.24
N PHE A 110 -2.75 7.58 -2.99
CA PHE A 110 -1.47 7.53 -2.30
C PHE A 110 -1.62 7.01 -0.87
N ARG A 111 -2.65 7.46 -0.14
CA ARG A 111 -2.98 7.01 1.21
C ARG A 111 -3.38 5.54 1.21
N ALA A 112 -4.25 5.11 0.29
CA ALA A 112 -4.65 3.72 0.14
C ALA A 112 -3.43 2.82 -0.16
N ALA A 113 -2.49 3.26 -1.00
CA ALA A 113 -1.26 2.53 -1.26
C ALA A 113 -0.36 2.40 -0.01
N GLN A 114 -0.30 3.42 0.85
CA GLN A 114 0.44 3.32 2.12
C GLN A 114 -0.27 2.36 3.08
N ILE A 115 -1.60 2.41 3.16
CA ILE A 115 -2.41 1.50 3.98
C ILE A 115 -2.17 0.04 3.56
N ARG A 116 -2.16 -0.24 2.25
CA ARG A 116 -1.83 -1.58 1.74
C ARG A 116 -0.44 -2.07 2.18
N ARG A 117 0.55 -1.16 2.28
CA ARG A 117 1.89 -1.52 2.79
C ARG A 117 1.89 -1.81 4.29
N LEU A 118 1.06 -1.11 5.06
CA LEU A 118 0.87 -1.34 6.49
C LEU A 118 0.14 -2.66 6.80
N GLN A 119 -0.64 -3.19 5.87
CA GLN A 119 -1.25 -4.52 6.00
C GLN A 119 -0.28 -5.67 5.70
N GLY A 120 0.87 -5.36 5.08
CA GLY A 120 1.84 -6.37 4.67
C GLY A 120 2.67 -6.94 5.83
N PRO A 121 3.41 -8.04 5.60
CA PRO A 121 4.22 -8.71 6.63
C PRO A 121 5.36 -7.85 7.19
N ASN A 122 5.77 -6.79 6.48
CA ASN A 122 6.83 -5.86 6.87
C ASN A 122 6.28 -4.53 7.43
N CYS A 123 5.06 -4.52 7.97
CA CYS A 123 4.35 -3.31 8.41
C CYS A 123 5.14 -2.44 9.40
N GLU A 124 5.89 -3.05 10.33
CA GLU A 124 6.64 -2.37 11.38
C GLU A 124 7.65 -1.33 10.83
N LYS A 125 8.34 -1.67 9.73
CA LYS A 125 9.32 -0.79 9.08
C LYS A 125 8.68 0.51 8.58
N TYR A 126 7.38 0.47 8.29
CA TYR A 126 6.65 1.58 7.70
C TYR A 126 5.95 2.48 8.71
N PHE A 127 5.81 2.06 9.97
CA PHE A 127 5.15 2.85 11.01
C PHE A 127 5.79 4.22 11.17
N LYS A 128 7.11 4.28 11.44
CA LYS A 128 7.86 5.54 11.59
C LYS A 128 7.76 6.44 10.35
N LYS A 129 7.68 5.83 9.17
CA LYS A 129 7.63 6.57 7.89
C LYS A 129 6.25 7.21 7.66
N TYR A 130 5.17 6.52 8.02
CA TYR A 130 3.80 6.95 7.71
C TYR A 130 3.07 7.62 8.86
N GLU A 131 3.62 7.59 10.07
CA GLU A 131 3.03 8.22 11.27
C GLU A 131 2.70 9.70 11.06
N LYS A 132 3.54 10.44 10.32
CA LYS A 132 3.30 11.86 10.01
C LYS A 132 2.27 12.10 8.90
N ILE A 133 1.97 11.09 8.08
CA ILE A 133 1.14 11.22 6.87
C ILE A 133 -0.27 10.69 7.14
N ILE A 134 -0.37 9.52 7.79
CA ILE A 134 -1.62 8.81 8.08
C ILE A 134 -1.56 8.28 9.53
N PRO A 135 -1.59 9.17 10.54
CA PRO A 135 -1.40 8.79 11.94
C PRO A 135 -2.43 7.77 12.41
N ASP A 136 -3.71 7.98 12.08
CA ASP A 136 -4.82 7.13 12.54
C ASP A 136 -4.69 5.69 12.05
N ALA A 137 -4.35 5.52 10.76
CA ALA A 137 -4.13 4.20 10.19
C ALA A 137 -2.90 3.52 10.82
N VAL A 138 -1.79 4.24 10.97
CA VAL A 138 -0.57 3.67 11.60
C VAL A 138 -0.84 3.21 13.02
N LYS A 139 -1.60 3.99 13.80
CA LYS A 139 -2.00 3.62 15.16
C LYS A 139 -2.80 2.32 15.16
N MET A 140 -3.86 2.26 14.35
CA MET A 140 -4.71 1.06 14.22
C MET A 140 -3.89 -0.19 13.84
N TYR A 141 -2.98 -0.08 12.86
CA TYR A 141 -2.15 -1.22 12.45
C TYR A 141 -1.07 -1.59 13.47
N ARG A 142 -0.55 -0.64 14.25
CA ARG A 142 0.39 -0.92 15.34
C ARG A 142 -0.28 -1.75 16.44
N GLU A 143 -1.48 -1.34 16.86
CA GLU A 143 -2.28 -2.06 17.86
C GLU A 143 -2.61 -3.49 17.38
N ALA A 144 -3.04 -3.65 16.13
CA ALA A 144 -3.31 -4.96 15.55
C ALA A 144 -2.06 -5.86 15.48
N TRP A 145 -0.91 -5.28 15.15
CA TRP A 145 0.36 -6.01 15.10
C TRP A 145 0.81 -6.47 16.50
N GLU A 146 0.72 -5.59 17.50
CA GLU A 146 1.03 -5.93 18.89
C GLU A 146 0.07 -7.00 19.46
N ALA A 147 -1.22 -6.92 19.13
CA ALA A 147 -2.20 -7.94 19.49
C ALA A 147 -1.84 -9.31 18.89
N LYS A 148 -1.52 -9.36 17.59
CA LYS A 148 -1.11 -10.58 16.92
C LYS A 148 0.16 -11.20 17.52
N LYS A 149 1.11 -10.36 17.93
CA LYS A 149 2.34 -10.81 18.60
C LYS A 149 2.04 -11.42 19.96
N LYS A 150 1.13 -10.82 20.75
CA LYS A 150 0.70 -11.37 22.04
C LYS A 150 -0.02 -12.71 21.87
N GLU A 151 -0.91 -12.82 20.89
CA GLU A 151 -1.58 -14.08 20.55
C GLU A 151 -0.59 -15.17 20.17
N GLU A 152 0.43 -14.84 19.35
CA GLU A 152 1.47 -15.79 18.96
C GLU A 152 2.34 -16.23 20.16
N GLU A 153 2.69 -15.32 21.06
CA GLU A 153 3.41 -15.64 22.29
C GLU A 153 2.58 -16.51 23.24
N GLU A 154 1.29 -16.24 23.37
CA GLU A 154 0.35 -17.05 24.15
C GLU A 154 0.19 -18.46 23.56
N GLN A 155 0.03 -18.58 22.23
CA GLN A 155 -0.01 -19.86 21.54
C GLN A 155 1.26 -20.68 21.80
N LYS A 156 2.44 -20.06 21.72
CA LYS A 156 3.71 -20.73 22.04
C LYS A 156 3.80 -21.18 23.50
N ARG A 157 3.26 -20.40 24.45
CA ARG A 157 3.19 -20.80 25.86
C ARG A 157 2.29 -22.01 26.05
N VAL A 158 1.09 -21.98 25.48
CA VAL A 158 0.13 -23.10 25.54
C VAL A 158 0.71 -24.36 24.88
N GLU A 159 1.37 -24.22 23.73
CA GLU A 159 2.02 -25.33 23.02
C GLU A 159 3.16 -25.92 23.84
N LYS A 160 3.98 -25.07 24.48
CA LYS A 160 5.05 -25.51 25.39
C LYS A 160 4.48 -26.25 26.62
N GLU A 161 3.42 -25.73 27.24
CA GLU A 161 2.76 -26.39 28.38
C GLU A 161 2.17 -27.75 27.99
N LYS A 162 1.59 -27.86 26.78
CA LYS A 162 1.11 -29.15 26.24
C LYS A 162 2.25 -30.14 26.06
N MET A 163 3.35 -29.72 25.43
CA MET A 163 4.55 -30.53 25.26
C MET A 163 5.10 -31.01 26.61
N GLU A 164 5.21 -30.13 27.61
CA GLU A 164 5.68 -30.50 28.95
C GLU A 164 4.73 -31.48 29.66
N ARG A 165 3.41 -31.32 29.46
CA ARG A 165 2.40 -32.24 30.01
C ARG A 165 2.54 -33.63 29.39
N GLU A 166 2.65 -33.72 28.07
CA GLU A 166 2.86 -34.97 27.35
C GLU A 166 4.13 -35.68 27.79
N GLU A 167 5.23 -34.93 27.98
CA GLU A 167 6.49 -35.48 28.47
C GLU A 167 6.38 -36.02 29.91
N ARG A 168 5.64 -35.33 30.79
CA ARG A 168 5.37 -35.81 32.16
C ARG A 168 4.56 -37.10 32.15
N GLU A 169 3.50 -37.16 31.34
CA GLU A 169 2.69 -38.37 31.20
C GLU A 169 3.50 -39.54 30.64
N GLU A 170 4.39 -39.29 29.69
CA GLU A 170 5.26 -40.32 29.14
C GLU A 170 6.26 -40.83 30.20
N LYS A 171 6.88 -39.91 30.97
CA LYS A 171 7.76 -40.27 32.09
C LYS A 171 7.02 -41.10 33.14
N GLU A 172 5.78 -40.74 33.49
CA GLU A 172 4.96 -41.55 34.40
C GLU A 172 4.63 -42.93 33.83
N LYS A 173 4.27 -43.02 32.54
CA LYS A 173 4.03 -44.30 31.86
C LYS A 173 5.29 -45.17 31.85
N ARG A 174 6.48 -44.58 31.64
CA ARG A 174 7.78 -45.27 31.72
C ARG A 174 8.04 -45.81 33.14
N LYS A 175 7.91 -44.97 34.17
CA LYS A 175 8.05 -45.37 35.59
C LYS A 175 7.08 -46.49 35.98
N LYS A 176 5.79 -46.38 35.61
CA LYS A 176 4.78 -47.43 35.85
C LYS A 176 5.13 -48.74 35.16
N LYS A 177 5.65 -48.70 33.92
CA LYS A 177 6.12 -49.89 33.19
C LYS A 177 7.34 -50.53 33.87
N GLU A 178 8.29 -49.75 34.34
CA GLU A 178 9.47 -50.23 35.09
C GLU A 178 9.07 -50.87 36.42
N ALA A 179 8.25 -50.19 37.23
CA ALA A 179 7.72 -50.73 38.47
C ALA A 179 6.94 -52.04 38.25
N ARG A 180 6.15 -52.14 37.18
CA ARG A 180 5.47 -53.39 36.81
C ARG A 180 6.43 -54.51 36.41
N LYS A 181 7.54 -54.19 35.72
CA LYS A 181 8.59 -55.17 35.39
C LYS A 181 9.32 -55.65 36.65
N GLU A 182 9.63 -54.74 37.56
CA GLU A 182 10.29 -55.03 38.83
C GLU A 182 9.41 -55.88 39.75
N ALA A 183 8.14 -55.52 39.93
CA ALA A 183 7.18 -56.31 40.69
C ALA A 183 7.02 -57.74 40.12
N LYS A 184 7.03 -57.89 38.78
CA LYS A 184 7.04 -59.21 38.14
C LYS A 184 8.32 -60.00 38.43
N ARG A 185 9.49 -59.35 38.47
CA ARG A 185 10.77 -59.99 38.82
C ARG A 185 10.75 -60.47 40.28
N VAL A 186 10.33 -59.62 41.22
CA VAL A 186 10.22 -59.98 42.64
C VAL A 186 9.26 -61.16 42.85
N LEU A 187 8.08 -61.12 42.22
CA LEU A 187 7.11 -62.22 42.30
C LEU A 187 7.66 -63.53 41.72
N ALA A 188 8.41 -63.46 40.61
CA ALA A 188 9.06 -64.64 40.04
C ALA A 188 10.15 -65.20 40.97
N GLU A 189 10.91 -64.33 41.63
CA GLU A 189 11.93 -64.71 42.60
C GLU A 189 11.32 -65.34 43.87
N GLN A 190 10.22 -64.80 44.37
CA GLN A 190 9.44 -65.37 45.47
C GLN A 190 8.90 -66.76 45.10
N ARG A 191 8.29 -66.90 43.91
CA ARG A 191 7.83 -68.21 43.41
C ARG A 191 8.98 -69.21 43.21
N ALA A 192 10.17 -68.75 42.82
CA ALA A 192 11.34 -69.61 42.71
C ALA A 192 11.84 -70.08 44.08
N LYS A 193 11.84 -69.20 45.09
CA LYS A 193 12.17 -69.53 46.49
C LYS A 193 11.16 -70.50 47.08
N GLU A 194 9.86 -70.27 46.89
CA GLU A 194 8.80 -71.20 47.32
C GLU A 194 8.95 -72.58 46.67
N LYS A 195 9.25 -72.63 45.37
CA LYS A 195 9.53 -73.89 44.65
C LYS A 195 10.80 -74.60 45.13
N ALA A 196 11.83 -73.87 45.56
CA ALA A 196 13.05 -74.45 46.12
C ALA A 196 12.84 -75.02 47.53
N VAL A 197 11.90 -74.46 48.31
CA VAL A 197 11.52 -74.96 49.64
C VAL A 197 10.57 -76.17 49.57
N THR A 198 9.86 -76.36 48.45
CA THR A 198 8.93 -77.50 48.22
C THR A 198 9.51 -78.60 47.33
N ALA A 199 10.78 -78.52 46.94
CA ALA A 199 11.47 -79.62 46.27
C ALA A 199 11.96 -80.63 47.34
N PRO A 200 11.49 -81.90 47.32
CA PRO A 200 11.91 -82.95 48.25
C PRO A 200 13.37 -83.39 48.05
#